data_AF-A0A3C1KN85-F1
#
_entry.id   AF-A0A3C1KN85-F1
#
_cell.length_a   1.000
_cell.length_b   1.000
_cell.length_c   1.000
_cell.angle_alpha   90.00
_cell.angle_beta   90.00
_cell.angle_gamma   90.00
#
_symmetry.space_group_name_H-M   'P 1'
#
loop_
_entity.id
_entity.type
_entity.pdbx_description
1 polymer ?
#
loop_
_entity_poly.entity_id
_entity_poly.type
_entity_poly.pdbx_seq_one_letter_code
_entity_poly.pdbx_strand_id
1 'polypeptide(L)' 'GLGADVALITDGRFSGGSHGFVVGHITPEASEGGPLAIVEDGDEIVIDAETARIDVTLSADEIAARMARWQPPAPRYT' A
#
# COMPACT_ATOMS: atom_id res chain seq x y z
N GLY A 1 4.45 -8.49 20.21
CA GLY A 1 5.79 -8.95 19.86
C GLY A 1 5.82 -9.49 18.44
N LEU A 2 5.40 -8.69 17.46
CA LEU A 2 5.41 -9.05 16.03
C LEU A 2 6.21 -8.03 15.21
N GLY A 3 6.93 -7.11 15.86
CA GLY A 3 7.61 -6.02 15.18
C GLY A 3 8.72 -6.49 14.22
N ALA A 4 9.25 -7.70 14.43
CA ALA A 4 10.22 -8.29 13.50
C ALA A 4 9.55 -9.13 12.39
N ASP A 5 8.25 -9.41 12.52
CA ASP A 5 7.54 -10.39 11.68
C ASP A 5 6.51 -9.73 10.75
N VAL A 6 6.14 -8.48 11.02
CA VAL A 6 5.08 -7.75 10.31
C VAL A 6 5.55 -6.37 9.90
N ALA A 7 5.26 -6.00 8.66
CA ALA A 7 5.40 -4.64 8.14
C ALA A 7 4.05 -3.89 8.18
N LEU A 8 4.10 -2.58 8.38
CA LEU A 8 2.95 -1.69 8.37
C LEU A 8 3.11 -0.64 7.26
N ILE A 9 2.14 -0.56 6.36
CA ILE A 9 2.14 0.43 5.27
C ILE A 9 0.81 1.18 5.21
N THR A 10 0.82 2.47 4.83
CA THR A 10 -0.39 3.30 4.68
C THR A 10 -0.12 4.52 3.79
N ASP A 11 -1.17 5.00 3.11
CA ASP A 11 -1.22 6.33 2.48
C ASP A 11 -1.42 7.47 3.49
N GLY A 12 -1.88 7.14 4.70
CA GLY A 12 -1.92 8.04 5.85
C GLY A 12 -0.57 8.18 6.56
N ARG A 13 -0.61 8.31 7.89
CA ARG A 13 0.59 8.47 8.74
C ARG A 13 0.52 7.58 9.98
N PHE A 14 1.69 7.20 10.49
CA PHE A 14 1.82 6.56 11.81
C PHE A 14 2.33 7.56 12.86
N SER A 15 1.91 7.38 14.12
CA SER A 15 2.44 8.13 15.27
C SER A 15 3.31 7.23 16.13
N GLY A 16 4.62 7.46 16.11
CA GLY A 16 5.62 6.68 16.83
C GLY A 16 6.21 5.54 15.99
N GLY A 17 7.53 5.34 16.11
CA GLY A 17 8.22 4.22 15.46
C GLY A 17 8.01 2.94 16.26
N SER A 18 7.29 1.97 15.70
CA SER A 18 7.37 0.60 16.19
C SER A 18 8.72 -0.03 15.78
N HIS A 19 9.05 -1.16 16.39
CA HIS A 19 10.10 -2.02 15.85
C HIS A 19 9.56 -2.65 14.56
N GLY A 20 10.32 -2.61 13.45
CA GLY A 20 9.92 -3.16 12.15
C GLY A 20 9.84 -2.15 11.00
N PHE A 21 9.39 -2.61 9.83
CA PHE A 21 9.09 -1.75 8.69
C PHE A 21 7.78 -0.99 8.91
N VAL A 22 7.85 0.34 8.90
CA VAL A 22 6.69 1.23 9.05
C VAL A 22 6.79 2.31 7.99
N VAL A 23 5.88 2.29 7.02
CA VAL A 23 5.90 3.21 5.87
C VAL A 23 4.58 3.96 5.79
N GLY A 24 4.64 5.29 5.89
CA GLY A 24 3.49 6.18 5.67
C GLY A 24 3.64 6.97 4.38
N HIS A 25 2.64 7.80 4.10
CA HIS A 25 2.60 8.76 2.99
C HIS A 25 2.80 8.11 1.60
N ILE A 26 2.38 6.86 1.43
CA ILE A 26 2.38 6.22 0.11
C ILE A 26 1.47 7.02 -0.83
N THR A 27 2.01 7.37 -1.99
CA THR A 27 1.39 8.31 -2.95
C THR A 27 1.45 7.72 -4.36
N PRO A 28 0.40 7.88 -5.21
CA PRO A 28 -0.90 8.48 -4.89
C PRO A 28 -1.66 7.71 -3.82
N GLU A 29 -2.51 8.41 -3.05
CA GLU A 29 -3.34 7.77 -2.02
C GLU A 29 -4.38 6.83 -2.65
N ALA A 30 -4.90 5.88 -1.85
CA ALA A 30 -5.84 4.90 -2.37
C ALA A 30 -7.16 5.51 -2.82
N SER A 31 -7.58 6.63 -2.21
CA SER A 31 -8.83 7.32 -2.57
C SER A 31 -8.76 7.97 -3.97
N GLU A 32 -7.55 8.31 -4.43
CA GLU A 32 -7.25 8.91 -5.74
C GLU A 32 -6.84 7.87 -6.79
N GLY A 33 -6.95 6.57 -6.48
CA GLY A 33 -6.63 5.49 -7.42
C GLY A 33 -5.14 5.18 -7.53
N GLY A 34 -4.37 5.47 -6.48
CA GLY A 34 -2.98 5.01 -6.39
C GLY A 34 -2.86 3.48 -6.30
N PRO A 35 -1.65 2.91 -6.45
CA PRO A 35 -1.44 1.45 -6.43
C PRO A 35 -1.96 0.73 -5.18
N LEU A 36 -1.98 1.38 -4.01
CA LEU A 36 -2.59 0.80 -2.80
C LEU A 36 -4.08 0.48 -2.96
N ALA A 37 -4.78 1.15 -3.87
CA ALA A 37 -6.22 1.01 -4.05
C ALA A 37 -6.66 -0.34 -4.64
N ILE A 38 -5.73 -1.11 -5.21
CA ILE A 38 -5.99 -2.42 -5.87
C ILE A 38 -5.35 -3.60 -5.14
N VAL A 39 -4.66 -3.35 -4.03
CA VAL A 39 -4.05 -4.42 -3.23
C VAL A 39 -5.17 -5.24 -2.62
N GLU A 40 -5.10 -6.55 -2.77
CA GLU A 40 -6.07 -7.53 -2.27
C GLU A 40 -5.39 -8.47 -1.27
N ASP A 41 -6.18 -9.08 -0.38
CA ASP A 41 -5.66 -10.04 0.60
C ASP A 41 -4.95 -11.20 -0.10
N GLY A 42 -3.70 -11.43 0.31
CA GLY A 42 -2.85 -12.49 -0.26
C GLY A 42 -1.87 -12.00 -1.33
N ASP A 43 -1.94 -10.75 -1.77
CA ASP A 43 -0.89 -10.17 -2.62
C ASP A 43 0.43 -10.07 -1.84
N GLU A 44 1.53 -10.42 -2.52
CA GLU A 44 2.87 -10.28 -1.95
C GLU A 44 3.37 -8.84 -2.11
N ILE A 45 3.89 -8.26 -1.03
CA ILE A 45 4.51 -6.93 -1.00
C ILE A 45 5.97 -7.09 -0.60
N VAL A 46 6.88 -6.56 -1.42
CA VAL A 46 8.32 -6.56 -1.16
C VAL A 46 8.75 -5.15 -0.76
N ILE A 47 9.35 -5.02 0.42
CA ILE A 47 9.94 -3.77 0.92
C ILE A 47 11.45 -3.93 0.93
N ASP A 48 12.13 -3.10 0.15
CA ASP A 48 13.58 -3.06 0.09
C ASP A 48 14.08 -1.67 0.51
N ALA A 49 14.64 -1.59 1.72
CA ALA A 49 15.21 -0.35 2.25
C ALA A 49 16.58 0.01 1.65
N GLU A 50 17.31 -0.96 1.08
CA GLU A 50 18.60 -0.68 0.44
C GLU A 50 18.38 0.04 -0.89
N THR A 51 17.38 -0.38 -1.66
CA THR A 51 17.00 0.26 -2.93
C THR A 51 15.90 1.32 -2.79
N ALA A 52 15.35 1.49 -1.58
CA ALA A 52 14.24 2.40 -1.27
C ALA A 52 12.99 2.14 -2.14
N ARG A 53 12.63 0.86 -2.30
CA ARG A 53 11.48 0.42 -3.10
C ARG A 53 10.46 -0.34 -2.27
N ILE A 54 9.21 -0.20 -2.70
CA ILE A 54 8.09 -1.01 -2.24
C ILE A 54 7.34 -1.44 -3.48
N ASP A 55 7.33 -2.73 -3.75
CA ASP A 55 6.73 -3.31 -4.94
C ASP A 55 5.65 -4.30 -4.53
N VAL A 56 4.52 -4.29 -5.25
CA VAL A 56 3.51 -5.35 -5.18
C VAL A 56 3.83 -6.36 -6.27
N THR A 57 3.92 -7.65 -5.93
CA THR A 57 4.30 -8.72 -6.85
C THR A 57 3.10 -9.10 -7.75
N LEU A 58 2.68 -8.16 -8.61
CA LEU A 58 1.65 -8.34 -9.61
C LEU A 58 2.21 -8.04 -11.00
N SER A 59 1.68 -8.71 -12.03
CA SER A 59 2.01 -8.38 -13.42
C SER A 59 1.39 -7.04 -13.81
N ALA A 60 1.97 -6.38 -14.81
CA ALA A 60 1.41 -5.14 -15.35
C ALA A 60 -0.03 -5.33 -15.85
N ASP A 61 -0.36 -6.48 -16.41
CA ASP A 61 -1.70 -6.81 -16.90
C ASP A 61 -2.71 -6.93 -15.75
N GLU A 62 -2.33 -7.55 -14.64
CA GLU A 62 -3.20 -7.68 -13.46
C GLU A 62 -3.42 -6.30 -12.81
N ILE A 63 -2.36 -5.50 -12.68
CA ILE A 63 -2.46 -4.11 -12.18
C ILE A 63 -3.43 -3.32 -13.07
N ALA A 64 -3.27 -3.38 -14.39
CA ALA A 64 -4.15 -2.68 -15.33
C ALA A 64 -5.60 -3.18 -15.24
N ALA A 65 -5.82 -4.50 -15.13
CA ALA A 65 -7.14 -5.10 -15.02
C ALA A 65 -7.85 -4.74 -13.70
N ARG A 66 -7.12 -4.65 -12.58
CA ARG A 66 -7.68 -4.19 -11.30
C ARG A 66 -7.97 -2.69 -11.34
N MET A 67 -7.06 -1.88 -11.88
CA MET A 67 -7.26 -0.43 -12.02
C MET A 67 -8.46 -0.08 -12.91
N ALA A 68 -8.68 -0.83 -13.99
CA ALA A 68 -9.85 -0.65 -14.85
C ALA A 68 -11.18 -0.93 -14.15
N ARG A 69 -11.18 -1.73 -13.08
CA ARG A 69 -12.37 -2.08 -12.27
C ARG A 69 -12.53 -1.17 -11.05
N TRP A 70 -11.49 -0.44 -10.67
CA TRP A 70 -11.49 0.41 -9.49
C TRP A 70 -12.45 1.60 -9.65
N GLN A 71 -13.12 1.95 -8.57
CA GLN A 71 -13.98 3.13 -8.47
C GLN A 71 -13.67 3.86 -7.16
N PRO A 72 -13.59 5.20 -7.17
CA PRO A 72 -13.30 5.97 -5.97
C PRO A 72 -14.40 5.78 -4.92
N PRO A 73 -14.05 5.61 -3.64
CA PRO A 73 -15.02 5.55 -2.57
C PRO A 73 -15.72 6.91 -2.42
N ALA A 74 -16.99 6.90 -1.99
CA ALA A 74 -17.71 8.13 -1.67
C ALA A 74 -17.01 8.89 -0.52
N PRO A 75 -16.92 10.23 -0.57
CA PRO A 75 -16.40 11.03 0.53
C PRO A 75 -17.18 10.75 1.83
N ARG A 76 -16.46 10.61 2.94
CA ARG A 76 -17.09 10.37 4.26
C ARG A 76 -17.80 11.61 4.83
N TYR A 77 -17.40 12.80 4.38
CA TYR A 77 -17.95 14.09 4.82
C TYR A 77 -18.05 15.02 3.60
N THR A 78 -19.12 15.82 3.53
CA THR A 78 -19.40 16.80 2.48
C THR A 78 -19.63 18.18 3.06
#